data_AF-A0A9D3WZB0-F1
#
_entry.id   AF-A0A9D3WZB0-F1
#
_cell.length_a   1.000
_cell.length_b   1.000
_cell.length_c   1.000
_cell.angle_alpha   90.00
_cell.angle_beta   90.00
_cell.angle_gamma   90.00
#
_symmetry.space_group_name_H-M   'P 1'
#
loop_
_entity.id
_entity.type
_entity.pdbx_description
1 polymer ?
#
loop_
_entity_poly.entity_id
_entity_poly.type
_entity_poly.pdbx_seq_one_letter_code
_entity_poly.pdbx_strand_id
1 'polypeptide(L)' 'MKRKLMRYKMPLVLLVLLVGVPTRSVLADSLEDEAKNNITIFTRILDRLLDGYDNRLRPGLG' A
#
# COMPACT_ATOMS: atom_id res chain seq x y z
N MET A 1 45.19 -22.26 2.87
CA MET A 1 44.31 -21.89 1.74
C MET A 1 42.93 -21.33 2.13
N LYS A 2 42.42 -21.54 3.36
CA LYS A 2 41.06 -21.12 3.79
C LYS A 2 40.81 -19.60 3.87
N ARG A 3 41.88 -18.80 4.09
CA ARG A 3 41.80 -17.33 4.22
C ARG A 3 41.36 -16.61 2.95
N LYS A 4 41.71 -17.14 1.76
CA LYS A 4 41.30 -16.56 0.47
C LYS A 4 39.83 -16.83 0.16
N LEU A 5 39.33 -18.02 0.50
CA LEU A 5 37.94 -18.41 0.29
C LEU A 5 36.97 -17.59 1.16
N MET A 6 37.34 -17.31 2.42
CA MET A 6 36.54 -16.41 3.28
C MET A 6 36.49 -14.97 2.76
N ARG A 7 37.57 -14.45 2.15
CA ARG A 7 37.54 -13.09 1.55
C ARG A 7 36.53 -12.95 0.42
N TYR A 8 36.25 -14.01 -0.34
CA TYR A 8 35.25 -13.98 -1.41
C TYR A 8 33.84 -14.36 -0.94
N LYS A 9 33.74 -15.21 0.08
CA LYS A 9 32.44 -15.64 0.63
C LYS A 9 31.72 -14.53 1.40
N MET A 10 32.44 -13.69 2.15
CA MET A 10 31.84 -12.58 2.90
C MET A 10 31.16 -11.51 2.01
N PRO A 11 31.78 -11.02 0.92
CA PRO A 11 31.11 -10.07 0.03
C PRO A 11 29.96 -10.71 -0.74
N LEU A 12 30.01 -12.01 -1.06
CA LEU A 12 28.88 -12.72 -1.66
C LEU A 12 27.66 -12.75 -0.72
N VAL A 13 27.89 -13.03 0.57
CA VAL A 13 26.83 -12.99 1.59
C VAL A 13 26.28 -11.58 1.75
N LEU A 14 27.15 -10.56 1.76
CA LEU A 14 26.72 -9.16 1.82
C LEU A 14 25.89 -8.75 0.59
N LEU A 15 26.29 -9.20 -0.62
CA LEU A 15 25.56 -8.94 -1.86
C LEU A 15 24.17 -9.59 -1.84
N VAL A 16 24.08 -10.84 -1.38
CA VAL A 16 22.79 -11.56 -1.24
C VAL A 16 21.89 -10.86 -0.21
N LEU A 17 22.45 -10.39 0.91
CA LEU A 17 21.71 -9.62 1.90
C LEU A 17 21.23 -8.27 1.34
N LEU A 18 22.03 -7.59 0.53
CA LEU A 18 21.67 -6.30 -0.06
C LEU A 18 20.55 -6.42 -1.11
N VAL A 19 20.54 -7.51 -1.89
CA VAL A 19 19.50 -7.78 -2.90
C VAL A 19 18.24 -8.39 -2.28
N GLY A 20 18.38 -9.13 -1.17
CA GLY A 20 17.27 -9.81 -0.50
C GLY A 20 16.45 -8.95 0.46
N VAL A 21 16.90 -7.73 0.80
CA VAL A 21 16.12 -6.81 1.62
C VAL A 21 15.15 -6.06 0.72
N PRO A 22 13.83 -6.28 0.84
CA PRO A 22 12.85 -5.50 0.09
C PRO A 22 12.96 -4.05 0.57
N THR A 23 13.50 -3.16 -0.27
CA THR A 23 13.51 -1.72 -0.03
C THR A 23 12.09 -1.18 -0.24
N ARG A 24 11.17 -1.52 0.68
CA ARG A 24 9.85 -0.88 0.72
C ARG A 24 10.08 0.58 1.10
N SER A 25 9.76 1.47 0.18
CA SER A 25 9.82 2.91 0.44
C SER A 25 8.71 3.27 1.41
N VAL A 26 9.07 3.63 2.65
CA VAL A 26 8.11 4.01 3.71
C VAL A 26 7.20 5.16 3.26
N LEU A 27 7.69 6.04 2.39
CA LEU A 27 6.88 7.13 1.82
C LEU A 27 5.83 6.63 0.82
N ALA A 28 6.14 5.59 0.04
CA ALA A 28 5.18 5.01 -0.89
C ALA A 28 4.07 4.27 -0.15
N ASP A 29 4.41 3.55 0.92
CA ASP A 29 3.43 2.87 1.77
C ASP A 29 2.48 3.88 2.43
N SER A 30 2.99 5.02 2.93
CA SER A 30 2.14 6.07 3.54
C SER A 30 1.14 6.69 2.57
N LEU A 31 1.55 6.97 1.32
CA LEU A 31 0.66 7.54 0.31
C LEU A 31 -0.41 6.51 -0.11
N GLU A 32 0.00 5.26 -0.30
CA GLU A 32 -0.91 4.17 -0.64
C GLU A 32 -1.97 3.96 0.46
N ASP A 33 -1.58 4.01 1.73
CA ASP A 33 -2.49 3.87 2.87
C ASP A 33 -3.47 5.05 2.99
N GLU A 34 -3.00 6.28 2.74
CA GLU A 34 -3.88 7.47 2.69
C GLU A 34 -4.89 7.37 1.53
N ALA A 35 -4.44 6.98 0.35
CA ALA A 35 -5.30 6.77 -0.80
C ALA A 35 -6.36 5.68 -0.54
N LYS A 36 -5.96 4.54 0.06
CA LYS A 36 -6.88 3.47 0.46
C LYS A 36 -7.91 3.93 1.49
N ASN A 37 -7.50 4.73 2.47
CA ASN A 37 -8.39 5.31 3.45
C ASN A 37 -9.45 6.19 2.76
N ASN A 38 -9.01 7.10 1.90
CA ASN A 38 -9.91 7.98 1.16
C ASN A 38 -10.94 7.20 0.34
N ILE A 39 -10.52 6.16 -0.39
CA ILE A 39 -11.42 5.28 -1.15
C ILE A 39 -12.45 4.61 -0.22
N THR A 40 -12.03 4.14 0.95
CA THR A 40 -12.92 3.52 1.95
C THR A 40 -13.94 4.53 2.49
N ILE A 41 -13.54 5.78 2.71
CA ILE A 41 -14.46 6.83 3.13
C ILE A 41 -15.47 7.13 2.02
N PHE A 42 -15.04 7.29 0.77
CA PHE A 42 -15.95 7.59 -0.34
C PHE A 42 -16.96 6.47 -0.59
N THR A 43 -16.52 5.21 -0.56
CA THR A 43 -17.43 4.06 -0.70
C THR A 43 -18.47 4.03 0.41
N ARG A 44 -18.06 4.28 1.67
CA ARG A 44 -19.02 4.36 2.79
C ARG A 44 -20.00 5.53 2.67
N ILE A 45 -19.58 6.66 2.10
CA ILE A 45 -20.47 7.80 1.82
C ILE A 45 -21.48 7.40 0.74
N LEU A 46 -21.02 6.80 -0.36
CA LEU A 46 -21.89 6.34 -1.44
C LEU A 46 -22.89 5.30 -0.94
N ASP A 47 -22.46 4.33 -0.15
CA ASP A 47 -23.34 3.32 0.44
C ASP A 47 -24.45 3.99 1.27
N ARG A 48 -24.09 4.97 2.10
CA ARG A 48 -25.06 5.73 2.91
C ARG A 48 -25.99 6.62 2.09
N LEU A 49 -25.49 7.16 0.98
CA LEU A 49 -26.31 7.97 0.07
C LEU A 49 -27.28 7.10 -0.72
N LEU A 50 -26.89 5.87 -1.05
CA LEU A 50 -27.73 4.94 -1.79
C LEU A 50 -28.70 4.19 -0.88
N ASP A 51 -28.31 3.93 0.38
CA ASP A 51 -29.15 3.29 1.39
C ASP A 51 -30.30 4.23 1.81
N GLY A 52 -31.47 4.00 1.20
CA GLY A 52 -32.67 4.81 1.40
C GLY A 52 -32.92 5.87 0.32
N TYR A 53 -32.09 5.95 -0.74
CA TYR A 53 -32.37 6.80 -1.89
C TYR A 53 -33.30 6.11 -2.88
N ASP A 54 -34.56 6.52 -2.87
CA ASP A 54 -35.52 6.10 -3.89
C ASP A 54 -35.42 7.02 -5.12
N ASN A 55 -34.77 6.55 -6.19
CA ASN A 55 -34.61 7.24 -7.47
C ASN A 55 -35.94 7.69 -8.12
N ARG A 56 -37.07 7.16 -7.66
CA ARG A 56 -38.40 7.46 -8.19
C ARG A 56 -39.03 8.65 -7.48
N LEU A 57 -38.55 9.00 -6.29
CA LEU A 57 -39.02 10.15 -5.53
C LEU A 57 -38.20 11.37 -5.95
N ARG A 58 -38.82 12.29 -6.67
CA ARG A 58 -38.20 13.58 -6.94
C ARG A 58 -38.14 14.35 -5.61
N PRO A 59 -37.00 14.96 -5.24
CA PRO A 59 -36.96 15.87 -4.10
C PRO A 59 -38.05 16.92 -4.27
N GLY A 60 -38.89 17.08 -3.25
CA GLY A 60 -40.00 18.04 -3.27
C GLY A 60 -39.45 19.46 -3.50
N LEU A 61 -40.00 20.14 -4.51
CA LEU A 61 -39.83 21.59 -4.65
C LEU A 61 -40.49 22.21 -3.41
N GLY A 62 -39.67 22.78 -2.51
CA GLY A 62 -40.16 23.60 -1.40
C GLY A 62 -40.94 24.80 -1.89
#